data_AF-A0A0P9EJL8-F1
#
_entry.id   AF-A0A0P9EJL8-F1
#
_cell.length_a   1.000
_cell.length_b   1.000
_cell.length_c   1.000
_cell.angle_alpha   90.00
_cell.angle_beta   90.00
_cell.angle_gamma   90.00
#
_symmetry.space_group_name_H-M   'P 1'
#
loop_
_entity.id
_entity.type
_entity.pdbx_description
1 polymer ?
#
loop_
_entity_poly.entity_id
_entity_poly.type
_entity_poly.pdbx_seq_one_letter_code
_entity_poly.pdbx_strand_id
1 'polypeptide(L)'
;FDGHDIAFFDDIDALPSVFQTANTDSAGELLIDFFRYWSKEFNYAHQVVSIRSDKGTLQKVAKGWHTDFEFDPELIVRDQHKLCIEDPFQLDYNVARTVTRDGLYT
;
A
#
# COMPACT_ATOMS: atom_id res chain seq x y z
N PHE A 1 -4.91 -6.31 -18.64
CA PHE A 1 -3.96 -7.33 -19.13
C PHE A 1 -4.09 -8.55 -18.23
N ASP A 2 -4.13 -9.77 -18.77
CA ASP A 2 -4.33 -11.01 -18.00
C ASP A 2 -5.53 -11.00 -17.02
N GLY A 3 -6.67 -10.47 -17.46
CA GLY A 3 -7.88 -10.38 -16.62
C GLY A 3 -7.89 -9.25 -15.60
N HIS A 4 -6.80 -8.48 -15.50
CA HIS A 4 -6.74 -7.27 -14.68
C HIS A 4 -7.14 -6.03 -15.47
N ASP A 5 -7.93 -5.15 -14.84
CA ASP A 5 -8.11 -3.79 -15.33
C ASP A 5 -6.80 -3.02 -15.10
N ILE A 6 -6.25 -2.50 -16.20
CA ILE A 6 -4.99 -1.76 -16.20
C ILE A 6 -5.18 -0.31 -16.66
N ALA A 7 -6.43 0.15 -16.75
CA ALA A 7 -6.71 1.52 -17.11
C ALA A 7 -6.24 2.47 -16.00
N PHE A 8 -5.60 3.55 -16.41
CA PHE A 8 -5.29 4.70 -15.57
C PHE A 8 -5.29 5.95 -16.44
N PHE A 9 -5.35 7.11 -15.80
CA PHE A 9 -5.27 8.39 -16.49
C PHE A 9 -3.82 8.65 -16.92
N ASP A 10 -3.52 8.52 -18.21
CA ASP A 10 -2.17 8.58 -18.78
C ASP A 10 -1.88 9.89 -19.52
N ASP A 11 -2.88 10.76 -19.71
CA ASP A 11 -2.74 12.07 -20.36
C ASP A 11 -2.26 13.15 -19.38
N ILE A 12 -0.94 13.24 -19.21
CA ILE A 12 -0.30 14.22 -18.31
C ILE A 12 -0.63 15.67 -18.71
N ASP A 13 -0.82 15.96 -19.99
CA ASP A 13 -1.12 17.30 -20.48
C ASP A 13 -2.55 17.73 -20.10
N ALA A 14 -3.49 16.78 -20.07
CA ALA A 14 -4.86 17.00 -19.61
C ALA A 14 -5.01 16.96 -18.08
N LEU A 15 -4.02 16.46 -17.33
CA LEU A 15 -4.07 16.30 -15.88
C LEU A 15 -4.53 17.57 -15.12
N PRO A 16 -4.08 18.80 -15.46
CA PRO A 16 -4.51 20.02 -14.76
C PRO A 16 -6.02 20.32 -14.84
N SER A 17 -6.73 19.71 -15.81
CA SER A 17 -8.18 19.88 -15.99
C SER A 17 -9.01 18.98 -15.08
N VAL A 18 -8.43 17.87 -14.61
CA VAL A 18 -9.11 16.84 -13.80
C VAL A 18 -8.56 16.72 -12.38
N PHE A 19 -7.31 17.15 -12.16
CA PHE A 19 -6.64 17.10 -10.87
C PHE A 19 -5.97 18.44 -10.54
N GLN A 20 -6.24 18.93 -9.33
CA GLN A 20 -5.61 20.11 -8.77
C GLN A 20 -5.31 19.85 -7.30
N THR A 21 -4.20 20.40 -6.82
CA THR A 21 -3.81 20.31 -5.41
C THR A 21 -3.60 21.70 -4.84
N ALA A 22 -3.96 21.86 -3.56
CA ALA A 22 -3.61 23.04 -2.78
C ALA A 22 -2.27 22.87 -2.04
N ASN A 23 -1.59 21.72 -2.19
CA ASN A 23 -0.30 21.49 -1.57
C ASN A 23 0.75 22.42 -2.20
N THR A 24 1.41 23.20 -1.35
CA THR A 24 2.49 24.12 -1.71
C THR A 24 3.79 23.81 -0.96
N ASP A 25 3.88 22.61 -0.38
CA ASP A 25 5.00 22.22 0.47
C ASP A 25 6.24 22.00 -0.39
N SER A 26 7.39 22.37 0.15
CA SER A 26 8.68 22.07 -0.47
C SER A 26 8.96 20.56 -0.41
N ALA A 27 9.84 20.08 -1.30
CA ALA A 27 10.30 18.69 -1.26
C ALA A 27 10.92 18.29 0.10
N GLY A 28 11.54 19.24 0.81
CA GLY A 28 12.10 19.01 2.15
C GLY A 28 11.03 18.78 3.21
N GLU A 29 9.96 19.56 3.17
CA GLU A 29 8.79 19.38 4.06
C GLU A 29 8.09 18.05 3.77
N LEU A 30 7.82 17.75 2.50
CA LEU A 30 7.22 16.47 2.09
C LEU A 30 8.07 15.26 2.52
N LEU A 31 9.40 15.38 2.48
CA LEU A 31 10.29 14.30 2.91
C LEU A 31 10.23 14.07 4.43
N ILE A 32 10.20 15.14 5.21
CA ILE A 32 10.02 15.06 6.68
C ILE A 32 8.66 14.42 6.99
N ASP A 33 7.62 14.86 6.29
CA ASP A 33 6.25 14.39 6.45
C ASP A 33 6.08 12.93 6.04
N PHE A 34 6.77 12.49 4.97
CA PHE A 34 6.85 11.10 4.57
C PHE A 34 7.35 10.22 5.72
N PHE A 35 8.51 10.56 6.30
CA PHE A 35 9.05 9.76 7.42
C PHE A 35 8.18 9.85 8.67
N ARG A 36 7.57 11.00 8.96
CA ARG A 36 6.63 11.13 10.07
C ARG A 36 5.41 10.23 9.88
N TYR A 37 4.80 10.27 8.70
CA TYR A 37 3.64 9.47 8.36
C TYR A 37 3.93 7.98 8.53
N TRP A 38 4.99 7.47 7.92
CA TRP A 38 5.33 6.05 7.99
C TRP A 38 5.88 5.62 9.35
N SER A 39 6.46 6.51 10.17
CA SER A 39 6.94 6.13 11.50
C SER A 39 5.87 6.14 12.59
N LYS A 40 4.80 6.93 12.42
CA LYS A 40 3.84 7.20 13.51
C LYS A 40 2.37 7.18 13.12
N GLU A 41 2.02 7.54 11.90
CA GLU A 41 0.62 7.79 11.51
C GLU A 41 0.02 6.59 10.76
N PHE A 42 0.79 5.95 9.88
CA PHE A 42 0.32 4.78 9.14
C PHE A 42 0.08 3.59 10.07
N ASN A 43 -1.12 3.04 10.04
CA ASN A 43 -1.48 1.91 10.88
C ASN A 43 -1.15 0.58 10.18
N TYR A 44 0.09 0.14 10.32
CA TYR A 44 0.58 -1.13 9.76
C TYR A 44 -0.25 -2.35 10.15
N ALA A 45 -0.91 -2.34 11.31
CA ALA A 45 -1.72 -3.47 11.76
C ALA A 45 -3.02 -3.61 10.98
N HIS A 46 -3.63 -2.49 10.55
CA HIS A 46 -4.99 -2.47 10.00
C HIS A 46 -5.10 -1.92 8.58
N GLN A 47 -4.10 -1.18 8.09
CA GLN A 47 -4.15 -0.53 6.79
C GLN A 47 -3.31 -1.25 5.73
N VAL A 48 -3.74 -1.04 4.49
CA VAL A 48 -3.08 -1.45 3.26
C VAL A 48 -2.80 -0.18 2.47
N VAL A 49 -1.57 -0.03 1.95
CA VAL A 49 -1.23 1.02 0.99
C VAL A 49 -1.85 0.65 -0.35
N SER A 50 -2.65 1.54 -0.94
CA SER A 50 -3.39 1.27 -2.18
C SER A 50 -3.48 2.54 -3.00
N ILE A 51 -2.56 2.71 -3.96
CA ILE A 51 -2.49 3.93 -4.80
C ILE A 51 -3.64 4.04 -5.80
N ARG A 52 -4.39 2.96 -6.02
CA ARG A 52 -5.60 2.99 -6.85
C ARG A 52 -6.85 3.39 -6.08
N SER A 53 -6.80 3.47 -4.75
CA SER A 53 -7.93 3.92 -3.95
C SER A 53 -7.89 5.44 -3.80
N ASP A 54 -9.07 6.08 -3.73
CA ASP A 54 -9.19 7.54 -3.60
C ASP A 54 -8.43 8.12 -2.39
N LYS A 55 -8.24 7.31 -1.34
CA LYS A 55 -7.57 7.72 -0.09
C LYS A 55 -6.12 7.26 0.01
N GLY A 56 -5.59 6.58 -1.01
CA GLY A 56 -4.26 5.97 -0.97
C GLY A 56 -4.14 4.78 0.00
N THR A 57 -5.22 4.41 0.70
CA THR A 57 -5.24 3.35 1.71
C THR A 57 -6.55 2.57 1.69
N LEU A 58 -6.50 1.32 2.18
CA LEU A 58 -7.64 0.43 2.42
C LEU A 58 -7.51 -0.24 3.80
N GLN A 59 -8.59 -0.84 4.29
CA GLN A 59 -8.56 -1.67 5.49
C GLN A 59 -8.20 -3.11 5.14
N LYS A 60 -7.30 -3.75 5.90
CA LYS A 60 -6.92 -5.15 5.68
C LYS A 60 -8.10 -6.12 5.75
N VAL A 61 -9.12 -5.81 6.55
CA VAL A 61 -10.35 -6.62 6.60
C VAL A 61 -11.05 -6.68 5.25
N ALA A 62 -11.03 -5.60 4.47
CA ALA A 62 -11.63 -5.57 3.13
C ALA A 62 -10.83 -6.39 2.10
N LYS A 63 -9.59 -6.76 2.44
CA LYS A 63 -8.66 -7.52 1.59
C LYS A 63 -8.48 -8.97 2.03
N GLY A 64 -9.04 -9.36 3.18
CA GLY A 64 -8.72 -10.65 3.80
C GLY A 64 -7.32 -10.71 4.43
N TRP A 65 -6.49 -9.67 4.30
CA TRP A 65 -5.11 -9.60 4.79
C TRP A 65 -4.97 -9.31 6.29
N HIS A 66 -6.07 -9.39 7.04
CA HIS A 66 -6.08 -9.18 8.49
C HIS A 66 -5.70 -10.44 9.27
N THR A 67 -5.60 -11.58 8.59
CA THR A 67 -5.21 -12.87 9.19
C THR A 67 -3.76 -13.16 8.83
N ASP A 68 -2.94 -13.41 9.84
CA ASP A 68 -1.50 -13.68 9.69
C ASP A 68 -1.18 -15.18 9.49
N PHE A 69 -2.20 -16.05 9.53
CA PHE A 69 -2.03 -17.50 9.54
C PHE A 69 -2.64 -18.13 8.30
N GLU A 70 -1.82 -18.37 7.28
CA GLU A 70 -2.07 -19.48 6.36
C GLU A 70 -1.59 -20.76 7.06
N PHE A 71 -2.51 -21.71 7.26
CA PHE A 71 -2.17 -23.02 7.83
C PHE A 71 -1.42 -23.80 6.76
N ASP A 72 -0.10 -23.70 6.75
CA ASP A 72 0.78 -24.54 5.93
C ASP A 72 1.14 -25.81 6.73
N PRO A 73 0.68 -27.01 6.30
CA PRO A 73 1.04 -28.28 6.93
C PRO A 73 2.56 -28.58 6.90
N GLU A 74 3.33 -27.90 6.05
CA GLU A 74 4.77 -28.10 5.84
C GLU A 74 5.67 -27.05 6.53
N LEU A 75 5.10 -26.24 7.43
CA LEU A 75 5.86 -25.52 8.45
C LEU A 75 6.78 -24.40 7.89
N ILE A 76 6.19 -23.34 7.33
CA ILE A 76 6.61 -21.97 7.66
C ILE A 76 5.35 -21.10 7.83
N VAL A 77 5.03 -20.73 9.07
CA VAL A 77 4.08 -19.63 9.32
C VAL A 77 4.73 -18.35 8.78
N ARG A 78 4.43 -17.99 7.53
CA ARG A 78 4.87 -16.74 6.95
C ARG A 78 3.85 -15.69 7.35
N ASP A 79 4.30 -14.78 8.17
CA ASP A 79 3.57 -13.61 8.56
C ASP A 79 3.54 -12.60 7.39
N GLN A 80 2.72 -12.90 6.36
CA GLN A 80 2.77 -12.24 5.05
C GLN A 80 2.15 -10.84 5.03
N HIS A 81 1.50 -10.43 6.12
CA HIS A 81 0.69 -9.20 6.16
C HIS A 81 1.21 -8.15 7.14
N LYS A 82 2.47 -8.21 7.59
CA LYS A 82 3.03 -7.18 8.48
C LYS A 82 3.16 -5.80 7.84
N LEU A 83 3.54 -5.76 6.56
CA LEU A 83 3.39 -4.62 5.67
C LEU A 83 2.52 -5.05 4.50
N CYS A 84 1.52 -4.24 4.18
CA CYS A 84 0.60 -4.51 3.09
C CYS A 84 0.65 -3.35 2.09
N ILE A 85 1.20 -3.62 0.92
CA ILE A 85 1.18 -2.70 -0.21
C ILE A 85 0.52 -3.45 -1.36
N GLU A 86 -0.62 -2.95 -1.77
CA GLU A 86 -1.42 -3.55 -2.83
C GLU A 86 -0.88 -3.17 -4.20
N ASP A 87 -0.76 -4.17 -5.07
CA ASP A 87 -0.52 -3.90 -6.49
C ASP A 87 -1.76 -3.22 -7.12
N PRO A 88 -1.59 -2.12 -7.90
CA PRO A 88 -2.70 -1.37 -8.46
C PRO A 88 -3.54 -2.15 -9.48
N PHE A 89 -3.03 -3.24 -10.05
CA PHE A 89 -3.71 -4.01 -11.10
C PHE A 89 -3.99 -5.45 -10.65
N GLN A 90 -3.03 -6.08 -9.98
CA GLN A 90 -3.17 -7.40 -9.38
C GLN A 90 -3.70 -7.27 -7.95
N LEU A 91 -5.00 -7.02 -7.82
CA LEU A 91 -5.60 -6.59 -6.55
C LEU A 91 -5.31 -7.53 -5.36
N ASP A 92 -5.18 -8.83 -5.59
CA ASP A 92 -4.91 -9.81 -4.53
C ASP A 92 -3.41 -10.02 -4.25
N TYR A 93 -2.54 -9.22 -4.87
CA TYR A 93 -1.10 -9.28 -4.71
C TYR A 93 -0.59 -8.22 -3.72
N ASN A 94 -0.05 -8.69 -2.59
CA ASN A 94 0.72 -7.86 -1.66
C ASN A 94 2.18 -7.81 -2.13
N VAL A 95 2.64 -6.66 -2.65
CA VAL A 95 4.03 -6.50 -3.10
C VAL A 95 5.04 -6.57 -1.94
N ALA A 96 4.59 -6.34 -0.71
CA ALA A 96 5.40 -6.39 0.50
C ALA A 96 5.43 -7.77 1.19
N ARG A 97 4.89 -8.83 0.57
CA ARG A 97 4.82 -10.19 1.14
C ARG A 97 6.16 -10.81 1.56
N THR A 98 7.28 -10.27 1.07
CA THR A 98 8.64 -10.72 1.43
C THR A 98 9.17 -10.05 2.70
N VAL A 99 8.47 -9.04 3.22
CA VAL A 99 8.84 -8.36 4.46
C VAL A 99 8.51 -9.27 5.63
N THR A 100 9.54 -9.71 6.35
CA THR A 100 9.40 -10.51 7.55
C THR A 100 9.37 -9.63 8.79
N ARG A 101 9.00 -10.22 9.93
CA ARG A 101 9.10 -9.56 11.24
C ARG A 101 10.50 -8.96 11.47
N ASP A 102 11.55 -9.71 11.18
CA ASP A 102 12.91 -9.23 11.42
C ASP A 102 13.22 -8.00 10.54
N GLY A 103 12.71 -7.94 9.31
CA GLY A 103 12.86 -6.76 8.45
C GLY A 103 12.11 -5.49 8.91
N LEU A 104 11.23 -5.57 9.92
CA LEU A 104 10.46 -4.42 10.44
C LEU A 104 10.84 -4.01 11.86
N TYR A 105 11.39 -4.94 12.66
CA TYR A 105 11.58 -4.74 14.10
C TYR A 105 13.05 -4.86 14.56
N THR A 106 14.02 -5.07 13.65
CA THR A 106 15.45 -4.98 13.95
C THR A 106 16.09 -3.82 13.22
#